data_AF-A0A0E0JIC4-F1
#
_entry.id   AF-A0A0E0JIC4-F1
#
_cell.length_a   1.000
_cell.length_b   1.000
_cell.length_c   1.000
_cell.angle_alpha   90.00
_cell.angle_beta   90.00
_cell.angle_gamma   90.00
#
_symmetry.space_group_name_H-M   'P 1'
#
loop_
_entity.id
_entity.type
_entity.pdbx_description
1 polymer ?
#
loop_
_entity_poly.entity_id
_entity_poly.type
_entity_poly.pdbx_seq_one_letter_code
_entity_poly.pdbx_strand_id
1 'polypeptide(L)'
;MGSSTLFYCLALSMVAVAAVSSTAAAEQVGPNEGSHLSAPAMKSSTFAAEVHEASSPARKLVDTPGSKCPVKFEKKTGYVELGKKCQKPPYKECCELFKKFACPYSKLINKIENGCVDDMFYFMRIKGNMDTSVFFYNCMDDPNGLKC
;
A
#
# COMPACT_ATOMS: atom_id res chain seq x y z
N MET A 1 -38.27 37.95 -4.67
CA MET A 1 -37.66 36.68 -4.22
C MET A 1 -36.19 36.68 -4.64
N GLY A 2 -35.30 36.36 -3.70
CA GLY A 2 -33.88 36.72 -3.70
C GLY A 2 -33.02 36.03 -4.75
N SER A 3 -31.98 36.76 -5.15
CA SER A 3 -31.00 36.46 -6.19
C SER A 3 -29.85 35.58 -5.70
N SER A 4 -29.35 34.80 -6.66
CA SER A 4 -28.19 33.93 -6.70
C SER A 4 -26.90 34.42 -6.00
N THR A 5 -26.21 33.42 -5.45
CA THR A 5 -24.75 33.15 -5.43
C THR A 5 -23.76 34.32 -5.26
N LEU A 6 -22.84 34.19 -4.30
CA LEU A 6 -21.45 33.79 -4.58
C LEU A 6 -20.60 33.82 -3.31
N PHE A 7 -19.71 32.82 -3.23
CA PHE A 7 -18.55 32.72 -2.36
C PHE A 7 -17.72 34.01 -2.38
N TYR A 8 -17.26 34.50 -1.22
CA TYR A 8 -15.96 35.16 -1.16
C TYR A 8 -15.38 35.10 0.26
N CYS A 9 -14.31 34.31 0.41
CA CYS A 9 -13.44 34.28 1.57
C CYS A 9 -12.80 35.66 1.76
N LEU A 10 -13.15 36.34 2.84
CA LEU A 10 -12.44 37.53 3.29
C LEU A 10 -11.19 37.09 4.05
N ALA A 11 -10.09 36.95 3.31
CA ALA A 11 -8.75 36.92 3.87
C ALA A 11 -8.35 38.35 4.29
N LEU A 12 -8.28 38.58 5.60
CA LEU A 12 -7.64 39.70 6.28
C LEU A 12 -6.78 39.04 7.36
N SER A 13 -5.47 39.26 7.51
CA SER A 13 -4.77 40.54 7.45
C SER A 13 -3.28 40.33 7.19
N MET A 14 -2.68 41.25 6.45
CA MET A 14 -1.22 41.44 6.38
C MET A 14 -0.79 42.51 7.39
N VAL A 15 0.29 42.25 8.15
CA VAL A 15 1.18 43.20 8.86
C VAL A 15 2.48 42.42 9.14
N ALA A 16 3.72 42.88 8.97
CA ALA A 16 4.34 44.03 8.29
C ALA A 16 5.82 43.69 8.04
N VAL A 17 6.42 44.52 7.18
CA VAL A 17 7.76 44.47 6.58
C VAL A 17 8.91 44.75 7.56
N ALA A 18 10.03 44.06 7.39
CA ALA A 18 11.40 44.56 7.57
C ALA A 18 12.38 43.64 6.81
N ALA A 19 13.45 44.03 6.12
CA ALA A 19 13.91 45.25 5.45
C ALA A 19 15.21 44.83 4.69
N VAL A 20 15.47 45.43 3.51
CA VAL A 20 16.82 45.67 2.91
C VAL A 20 17.65 44.45 2.46
N SER A 21 18.25 44.32 1.27
CA SER A 21 18.35 45.15 0.04
C SER A 21 19.15 44.39 -1.04
N SER A 22 18.80 44.62 -2.33
CA SER A 22 19.68 44.71 -3.54
C SER A 22 20.39 43.41 -4.01
N THR A 23 20.45 43.02 -5.29
CA THR A 23 20.48 43.74 -6.58
C THR A 23 20.05 42.86 -7.76
N ALA A 24 19.37 43.49 -8.74
CA ALA A 24 19.45 43.35 -10.21
C ALA A 24 19.20 41.97 -10.88
N ALA A 25 18.46 41.82 -11.98
CA ALA A 25 17.63 42.69 -12.83
C ALA A 25 16.75 41.78 -13.73
N ALA A 26 15.58 42.30 -14.13
CA ALA A 26 14.73 42.08 -15.32
C ALA A 26 14.88 40.77 -16.16
N GLU A 27 13.84 40.16 -16.73
CA GLU A 27 12.64 40.74 -17.36
C GLU A 27 11.56 39.66 -17.62
N GLN A 28 10.32 40.11 -17.73
CA GLN A 28 9.09 39.36 -18.02
C GLN A 28 8.89 39.10 -19.52
N VAL A 29 8.48 37.89 -19.95
CA VAL A 29 7.70 37.69 -21.18
C VAL A 29 6.77 36.48 -21.00
N GLY A 30 5.45 36.68 -21.18
CA GLY A 30 4.46 35.60 -21.30
C GLY A 30 4.52 34.90 -22.68
N PRO A 31 3.40 34.41 -23.22
CA PRO A 31 2.70 33.21 -22.79
C PRO A 31 2.73 32.11 -23.89
N ASN A 32 2.38 30.87 -23.51
CA ASN A 32 2.00 29.71 -24.34
C ASN A 32 2.99 29.20 -25.42
N GLU A 33 3.56 28.00 -25.19
CA GLU A 33 3.47 26.83 -26.08
C GLU A 33 4.21 25.61 -25.47
N GLY A 34 3.85 24.40 -25.94
CA GLY A 34 4.14 23.11 -25.33
C GLY A 34 5.61 22.85 -24.97
N SER A 35 5.82 22.24 -23.81
CA SER A 35 7.14 21.81 -23.35
C SER A 35 7.63 20.61 -24.15
N HIS A 36 8.21 20.87 -25.33
CA HIS A 36 9.19 19.98 -25.93
C HIS A 36 10.44 20.02 -25.05
N LEU A 37 10.61 18.96 -24.24
CA LEU A 37 11.87 18.66 -23.56
C LEU A 37 12.98 18.63 -24.62
N SER A 38 13.83 19.66 -24.62
CA SER A 38 14.95 19.79 -25.55
C SER A 38 16.01 18.73 -25.26
N ALA A 39 16.62 18.24 -26.34
CA ALA A 39 17.31 16.96 -26.44
C ALA A 39 18.84 16.93 -26.17
N PRO A 40 19.47 17.69 -25.25
CA PRO A 40 20.83 17.36 -24.82
C PRO A 40 20.87 16.95 -23.35
N ALA A 41 20.13 15.90 -22.98
CA ALA A 41 20.31 15.21 -21.69
C ALA A 41 20.51 13.70 -21.85
N MET A 42 20.79 13.22 -23.07
CA MET A 42 21.28 11.87 -23.32
C MET A 42 22.81 11.89 -23.42
N LYS A 43 23.48 12.31 -22.33
CA LYS A 43 24.91 12.02 -22.21
C LYS A 43 25.02 10.56 -21.78
N SER A 44 25.20 9.70 -22.76
CA SER A 44 25.43 8.26 -22.61
C SER A 44 26.59 8.04 -21.63
N SER A 45 26.31 7.50 -20.45
CA SER A 45 27.35 7.00 -19.56
C SER A 45 27.80 5.65 -20.09
N THR A 46 29.00 5.62 -20.66
CA THR A 46 29.76 4.40 -20.88
C THR A 46 29.86 3.67 -19.54
N PHE A 47 29.18 2.53 -19.41
CA PHE A 47 29.45 1.60 -18.32
C PHE A 47 30.82 0.98 -18.57
N ALA A 48 31.85 1.59 -18.00
CA ALA A 48 33.06 0.85 -17.69
C ALA A 48 32.66 -0.22 -16.67
N ALA A 49 32.67 -1.48 -17.09
CA ALA A 49 32.51 -2.61 -16.19
C ALA A 49 33.80 -2.73 -15.35
N GLU A 50 33.94 -1.87 -14.34
CA GLU A 50 34.78 -2.20 -13.20
C GLU A 50 34.03 -3.27 -12.41
N VAL A 51 34.57 -4.49 -12.41
CA VAL A 51 34.20 -5.54 -11.46
C VAL A 51 34.68 -5.07 -10.09
N HIS A 52 33.89 -4.18 -9.47
CA HIS A 52 33.92 -4.08 -8.02
C HIS A 52 33.32 -5.37 -7.50
N GLU A 53 34.15 -6.19 -6.87
CA GLU A 53 33.69 -7.30 -6.04
C GLU A 53 32.89 -6.71 -4.86
N ALA A 54 31.64 -6.36 -5.14
CA ALA A 54 30.65 -6.04 -4.14
C ALA A 54 30.30 -7.37 -3.47
N SER A 55 31.15 -7.79 -2.54
CA SER A 55 30.76 -8.68 -1.45
C SER A 55 29.67 -7.94 -0.68
N SER A 56 28.45 -8.01 -1.20
CA SER A 56 27.26 -7.60 -0.45
C SER A 56 27.24 -8.52 0.76
N PRO A 57 27.38 -8.02 2.00
CA PRO A 57 27.18 -8.86 3.16
C PRO A 57 25.80 -9.50 2.98
N ALA A 58 25.76 -10.83 3.00
CA ALA A 58 24.53 -11.58 2.86
C ALA A 58 23.51 -10.95 3.80
N ARG A 59 22.44 -10.36 3.25
CA ARG A 59 21.37 -9.76 4.04
C ARG A 59 20.80 -10.87 4.91
N LYS A 60 21.24 -10.94 6.17
CA LYS A 60 20.65 -11.84 7.14
C LYS A 60 19.22 -11.35 7.35
N LEU A 61 18.26 -12.23 7.07
CA LEU A 61 16.89 -12.02 7.49
C LEU A 61 16.94 -11.83 9.01
N VAL A 62 16.49 -10.67 9.47
CA VAL A 62 16.22 -10.47 10.90
C VAL A 62 15.01 -11.34 11.19
N ASP A 63 15.24 -12.49 11.81
CA ASP A 63 14.18 -13.23 12.47
C ASP A 63 13.74 -12.38 13.65
N THR A 64 12.79 -11.46 13.42
CA THR A 64 12.14 -10.73 14.49
C THR A 64 11.51 -11.76 15.41
N PRO A 65 11.86 -11.79 16.71
CA PRO A 65 11.30 -12.76 17.65
C PRO A 65 9.83 -12.39 17.94
N GLY A 66 8.95 -12.69 16.99
CA GLY A 66 7.54 -12.88 17.25
C GLY A 66 7.35 -14.26 17.86
N SER A 67 6.47 -14.39 18.85
CA SER A 67 6.04 -15.70 19.30
C SER A 67 5.54 -16.48 18.08
N LYS A 68 6.16 -17.62 17.76
CA LYS A 68 5.77 -18.38 16.56
C LYS A 68 4.32 -18.81 16.71
N CYS A 69 3.54 -18.68 15.64
CA CYS A 69 2.15 -19.10 15.66
C CYS A 69 2.04 -20.57 16.10
N PRO A 70 1.25 -20.92 17.12
CA PRO A 70 1.12 -22.31 17.56
C PRO A 70 0.38 -23.19 16.53
N VAL A 71 -0.26 -22.57 15.54
CA VAL A 71 -0.98 -23.26 14.47
C VAL A 71 -0.06 -23.43 13.26
N LYS A 72 0.14 -24.68 12.85
CA LYS A 72 0.84 -25.01 11.60
C LYS A 72 -0.09 -24.81 10.40
N PHE A 73 -0.29 -23.55 9.99
CA PHE A 73 -1.14 -23.22 8.83
C PHE A 73 -0.69 -23.93 7.56
N GLU A 74 0.62 -24.15 7.39
CA GLU A 74 1.16 -24.97 6.30
C GLU A 74 0.43 -26.32 6.14
N LYS A 75 0.06 -26.97 7.25
CA LYS A 75 -0.54 -28.30 7.23
C LYS A 75 -2.06 -28.30 7.10
N LYS A 76 -2.70 -27.12 7.00
CA LYS A 76 -4.15 -27.01 6.80
C LYS A 76 -4.51 -27.34 5.35
N THR A 77 -5.77 -27.72 5.15
CA THR A 77 -6.34 -28.10 3.85
C THR A 77 -7.38 -27.07 3.40
N GLY A 78 -7.89 -27.20 2.18
CA GLY A 78 -8.94 -26.32 1.66
C GLY A 78 -8.46 -25.02 0.98
N TYR A 79 -7.16 -24.74 0.97
CA TYR A 79 -6.60 -23.55 0.32
C TYR A 79 -6.96 -23.40 -1.16
N VAL A 80 -6.88 -24.51 -1.92
CA VAL A 80 -7.17 -24.51 -3.36
C VAL A 80 -8.65 -24.22 -3.63
N GLU A 81 -9.55 -24.77 -2.81
CA GLU A 81 -10.99 -24.52 -2.95
C GLU A 81 -11.33 -23.07 -2.61
N LEU A 82 -10.77 -22.55 -1.51
CA LEU A 82 -10.90 -21.16 -1.11
C LEU A 82 -10.41 -20.24 -2.24
N GLY A 83 -9.22 -20.51 -2.79
CA GLY A 83 -8.65 -19.73 -3.89
C GLY A 83 -9.50 -19.72 -5.15
N LYS A 84 -10.00 -20.89 -5.58
CA LYS A 84 -10.91 -20.99 -6.73
C LYS A 84 -12.17 -20.15 -6.57
N LYS A 85 -12.72 -20.09 -5.36
CA LYS A 85 -13.94 -19.33 -5.05
C LYS A 85 -13.70 -17.83 -4.79
N CYS A 86 -12.48 -17.45 -4.41
CA CYS A 86 -12.15 -16.10 -4.00
C CYS A 86 -11.38 -15.27 -5.04
N GLN A 87 -10.98 -15.84 -6.18
CA GLN A 87 -10.24 -15.11 -7.22
C GLN A 87 -11.08 -14.05 -7.95
N LYS A 88 -12.39 -14.24 -8.04
CA LYS A 88 -13.28 -13.38 -8.84
C LYS A 88 -14.65 -13.24 -8.16
N PRO A 89 -15.40 -12.16 -8.43
CA PRO A 89 -16.78 -12.01 -7.97
C PRO A 89 -17.67 -13.15 -8.50
N PRO A 90 -18.78 -13.49 -7.80
CA PRO A 90 -19.28 -12.84 -6.57
C PRO A 90 -18.60 -13.35 -5.29
N TYR A 91 -18.30 -12.45 -4.35
CA TYR A 91 -17.53 -12.77 -3.14
C TYR A 91 -18.35 -13.28 -1.94
N LYS A 92 -19.68 -13.37 -2.04
CA LYS A 92 -20.52 -13.83 -0.93
C LYS A 92 -20.12 -15.25 -0.47
N GLU A 93 -19.99 -16.18 -1.41
CA GLU A 93 -19.53 -17.55 -1.12
C GLU A 93 -18.08 -17.58 -0.62
N CYS A 94 -17.22 -16.70 -1.15
CA CYS A 94 -15.84 -16.55 -0.70
C CYS A 94 -15.77 -16.16 0.78
N CYS A 95 -16.56 -15.17 1.22
CA CYS A 95 -16.57 -14.73 2.61
C CYS A 95 -17.08 -15.81 3.57
N GLU A 96 -18.10 -16.59 3.17
CA GLU A 96 -18.58 -17.72 3.98
C GLU A 96 -17.54 -18.84 4.10
N LEU A 97 -16.81 -19.15 3.02
CA LEU A 97 -15.71 -20.11 3.06
C LEU A 97 -14.53 -19.60 3.90
N PHE A 98 -14.21 -18.31 3.79
CA PHE A 98 -13.18 -17.69 4.59
C PHE A 98 -13.54 -17.71 6.09
N LYS A 99 -14.79 -17.42 6.46
CA LYS A 99 -15.27 -17.57 7.84
C LYS A 99 -15.07 -19.00 8.34
N LYS A 100 -15.51 -20.01 7.57
CA LYS A 100 -15.33 -21.42 7.95
C LYS A 100 -13.87 -21.80 8.16
N PHE A 101 -12.96 -21.24 7.37
CA PHE A 101 -11.52 -21.47 7.50
C PHE A 101 -10.91 -20.73 8.71
N ALA A 102 -11.21 -19.43 8.87
CA ALA A 102 -10.51 -18.53 9.78
C ALA A 102 -11.12 -18.47 11.19
N CYS A 103 -12.45 -18.57 11.32
CA CYS A 103 -13.13 -18.43 12.61
C CYS A 103 -12.69 -19.42 13.70
N PRO A 104 -12.33 -20.69 13.41
CA PRO A 104 -11.76 -21.59 14.42
C PRO A 104 -10.47 -21.06 15.07
N TYR A 105 -9.79 -20.11 14.44
CA TYR A 105 -8.53 -19.52 14.90
C TYR A 105 -8.65 -18.03 15.24
N SER A 106 -9.86 -17.47 15.31
CA SER A 106 -10.13 -16.03 15.49
C SER A 106 -9.35 -15.41 16.66
N LYS A 107 -9.32 -16.08 17.82
CA LYS A 107 -8.57 -15.64 19.02
C LYS A 107 -7.06 -15.55 18.82
N LEU A 108 -6.50 -16.30 17.87
CA LEU A 108 -5.07 -16.31 17.56
C LEU A 108 -4.76 -15.31 16.46
N ILE A 109 -5.51 -15.31 15.36
CA ILE A 109 -5.26 -14.42 14.22
C ILE A 109 -5.60 -12.96 14.52
N ASN A 110 -6.42 -12.69 15.55
CA ASN A 110 -6.69 -11.33 16.02
C ASN A 110 -5.61 -10.80 16.99
N LYS A 111 -4.55 -11.56 17.27
CA LYS A 111 -3.42 -11.11 18.10
C LYS A 111 -2.22 -10.81 17.21
N ILE A 112 -1.88 -9.54 17.07
CA ILE A 112 -0.83 -9.06 16.15
C ILE A 112 0.57 -9.62 16.52
N GLU A 113 0.81 -9.88 17.81
CA GLU A 113 2.14 -10.25 18.34
C GLU A 113 2.57 -11.71 18.09
N ASN A 114 1.68 -12.57 17.58
CA ASN A 114 1.93 -14.01 17.43
C ASN A 114 2.15 -14.50 16.00
N GLY A 115 2.15 -13.58 15.02
CA GLY A 115 2.39 -13.90 13.61
C GLY A 115 1.37 -14.84 12.95
N CYS A 116 0.28 -15.23 13.65
CA CYS A 116 -0.66 -16.22 13.12
C CYS A 116 -1.42 -15.71 11.89
N VAL A 117 -1.74 -14.42 11.86
CA VAL A 117 -2.44 -13.81 10.72
C VAL A 117 -1.56 -13.78 9.47
N ASP A 118 -0.27 -13.50 9.64
CA ASP A 118 0.72 -13.48 8.57
C ASP A 118 0.94 -14.88 7.99
N ASP A 119 1.13 -15.88 8.86
CA ASP A 119 1.23 -17.29 8.45
C ASP A 119 -0.03 -17.76 7.70
N MET A 120 -1.21 -17.42 8.21
CA MET A 120 -2.48 -17.79 7.59
C MET A 120 -2.58 -17.21 6.17
N PHE A 121 -2.36 -15.90 6.02
CA PHE A 121 -2.46 -15.23 4.73
C PHE A 121 -1.33 -15.63 3.77
N TYR A 122 -0.13 -15.90 4.27
CA TYR A 122 0.96 -16.44 3.47
C TYR A 122 0.55 -17.75 2.78
N PHE A 123 0.08 -18.74 3.54
CA PHE A 123 -0.32 -20.03 2.96
C PHE A 123 -1.58 -19.94 2.10
N MET A 124 -2.51 -19.05 2.44
CA MET A 124 -3.63 -18.71 1.56
C MET A 124 -3.16 -18.22 0.19
N ARG A 125 -2.17 -17.33 0.14
CA ARG A 125 -1.60 -16.84 -1.12
C ARG A 125 -0.87 -17.95 -1.87
N ILE A 126 0.07 -18.64 -1.23
CA ILE A 126 0.95 -19.57 -1.94
C ILE A 126 0.29 -20.92 -2.28
N LYS A 127 -0.66 -21.41 -1.46
CA LYS A 127 -1.36 -22.68 -1.70
C LYS A 127 -2.72 -22.50 -2.36
N GLY A 128 -3.37 -21.36 -2.15
CA GLY A 128 -4.65 -21.02 -2.77
C GLY A 128 -4.52 -20.29 -4.10
N ASN A 129 -3.35 -19.71 -4.40
CA ASN A 129 -3.13 -18.85 -5.56
C ASN A 129 -4.21 -17.74 -5.65
N MET A 130 -4.40 -17.02 -4.54
CA MET A 130 -5.39 -15.94 -4.43
C MET A 130 -4.78 -14.72 -3.75
N ASP A 131 -5.31 -13.54 -4.10
CA ASP A 131 -4.99 -12.31 -3.37
C ASP A 131 -5.81 -12.25 -2.09
N THR A 132 -5.11 -12.21 -0.95
CA THR A 132 -5.72 -12.12 0.37
C THR A 132 -6.32 -10.74 0.66
N SER A 133 -5.98 -9.72 -0.15
CA SER A 133 -6.59 -8.40 -0.06
C SER A 133 -8.12 -8.45 -0.21
N VAL A 134 -8.63 -9.45 -0.95
CA VAL A 134 -10.06 -9.64 -1.22
C VAL A 134 -10.90 -9.72 0.06
N PHE A 135 -10.36 -10.29 1.14
CA PHE A 135 -11.09 -10.46 2.39
C PHE A 135 -11.31 -9.13 3.10
N PHE A 136 -10.32 -8.23 3.08
CA PHE A 136 -10.43 -6.94 3.76
C PHE A 136 -11.48 -6.04 3.11
N TYR A 137 -11.59 -6.08 1.78
CA TYR A 137 -12.50 -5.21 1.04
C TYR A 137 -13.90 -5.79 0.85
N ASN A 138 -14.04 -7.12 0.80
CA ASN A 138 -15.30 -7.77 0.44
C ASN A 138 -15.95 -8.53 1.60
N CYS A 139 -15.22 -8.79 2.69
CA CYS A 139 -15.70 -9.59 3.81
C CYS A 139 -15.69 -8.76 5.10
N MET A 140 -16.68 -7.88 5.25
CA MET A 140 -16.97 -7.16 6.48
C MET A 140 -18.46 -7.33 6.80
N ASP A 141 -18.78 -7.79 8.01
CA ASP A 141 -20.17 -7.88 8.47
C ASP A 141 -20.60 -6.60 9.20
N ASP A 142 -19.65 -5.91 9.84
CA ASP A 142 -19.86 -4.60 10.47
C ASP A 142 -18.53 -3.80 10.53
N PRO A 143 -18.52 -2.56 11.07
CA PRO A 143 -17.31 -1.74 11.14
C PRO A 143 -16.15 -2.35 11.95
N ASN A 144 -16.41 -3.33 12.81
CA ASN A 144 -15.38 -4.04 13.58
C ASN A 144 -14.77 -5.22 12.81
N GLY A 145 -15.27 -5.50 11.60
CA GLY A 145 -14.72 -6.48 10.68
C GLY A 145 -15.65 -7.67 10.42
N LEU A 146 -15.06 -8.85 10.36
CA LEU A 146 -15.75 -10.10 10.05
C LEU A 146 -16.19 -10.80 11.33
N LYS A 147 -17.48 -11.13 11.44
CA LYS A 147 -18.02 -11.84 12.61
C LYS A 147 -17.73 -13.33 12.54
N CYS A 148 -17.23 -13.81 13.67
CA CYS A 148 -17.15 -15.18 14.13
C CYS A 148 -17.83 -15.22 15.50
#